data_AF-A0A7X5FPE8-F1
#
_entry.id   AF-A0A7X5FPE8-F1
#
_cell.length_a   1.000
_cell.length_b   1.000
_cell.length_c   1.000
_cell.angle_alpha   90.00
_cell.angle_beta   90.00
_cell.angle_gamma   90.00
#
_symmetry.space_group_name_H-M   'P 1'
#
loop_
_entity.id
_entity.type
_entity.pdbx_description
1 polymer ?
#
loop_
_entity_poly.entity_id
_entity_poly.type
_entity_poly.pdbx_seq_one_letter_code
_entity_poly.pdbx_strand_id
1 'polypeptide(L)'
;MFGYINDVSIVTIVLIGILTILVINAAMRVLYDSNNSTQTLGYLLLLFAFPLIGVIFYYTLGVNHRKRLMYTKKIVQANSTQKEIELQILEKSNKVFEENENQLFSYKKTIQLSLHEIHAALTNNNNVTILENGEETFPSIKEALLKAQFHIHIMYYTVKDDTLGKEILGILLIKAKEGVKIRFIYDNIGTNFKDDSIIQELKDAGAEIHAFQKMNIFSFATKLNFRNHRKIIIIDGSIGFTGGLNVSNDYINNPKYPSSCYWRDLHLKIEGGAVHHLQYIFLSDWNYCAEQKLEVLDQYFKISEEKKYGNTIIQMAQSGPDSKTPTILHVFLSLISSAKESIYITTPYFIPNQELLTALIIAAHSGVQVKIVVPEKSDSKFVDRAGQSYYNELLTAGVEIYQYTKGIIHSKTMVIDQKVSLLGTANLDIRSFDLNFENIVTMYDENVSQEMTDIFHKDIHDSHKIDKKDWGNQSHWHIFSQKIARLFSAVL
;
A
#
# COMPACT_ATOMS: atom_id res chain seq x y z
N MET A 1 0.94 -5.78 68.64
CA MET A 1 0.35 -6.14 67.33
C MET A 1 1.04 -5.34 66.23
N PHE A 2 2.36 -5.52 66.09
CA PHE A 2 3.19 -4.94 65.03
C PHE A 2 4.23 -6.01 64.69
N GLY A 3 4.13 -6.63 63.52
CA GLY A 3 5.07 -7.70 63.16
C GLY A 3 4.64 -8.60 62.00
N TYR A 4 4.00 -8.05 60.97
CA TYR A 4 3.68 -8.79 59.74
C TYR A 4 4.08 -8.00 58.48
N ILE A 5 5.25 -7.37 58.51
CA ILE A 5 5.89 -6.85 57.30
C ILE A 5 7.38 -7.16 57.45
N ASN A 6 7.86 -8.20 56.77
CA ASN A 6 9.23 -8.30 56.22
C ASN A 6 9.54 -9.74 55.82
N ASP A 7 8.98 -10.18 54.68
CA ASP A 7 9.64 -11.17 53.83
C ASP A 7 9.23 -10.92 52.38
N VAL A 8 9.47 -9.68 51.92
CA VAL A 8 9.56 -9.47 50.48
C VAL A 8 10.89 -10.08 50.07
N SER A 9 10.84 -11.25 49.45
CA SER A 9 12.04 -11.97 49.01
C SER A 9 12.95 -11.04 48.18
N ILE A 10 14.27 -11.20 48.29
CA ILE A 10 15.25 -10.47 47.47
C ILE A 10 14.87 -10.56 45.98
N VAL A 11 14.35 -11.73 45.56
CA VAL A 11 13.84 -11.97 44.20
C VAL A 11 12.72 -10.99 43.83
N THR A 12 11.74 -10.78 44.72
CA THR A 12 10.64 -9.84 44.49
C THR A 12 11.14 -8.40 44.35
N ILE A 13 12.11 -7.97 45.17
CA ILE A 13 12.72 -6.63 45.07
C ILE A 13 13.43 -6.46 43.73
N VAL A 14 14.21 -7.47 43.32
CA VAL A 14 14.91 -7.47 42.03
C VAL A 14 13.92 -7.41 40.86
N LEU A 15 12.83 -8.19 40.89
CA LEU A 15 11.81 -8.18 39.83
C LEU A 15 11.10 -6.83 39.72
N ILE A 16 10.75 -6.20 40.85
CA ILE A 16 10.16 -4.85 40.87
C ILE A 16 11.15 -3.82 40.31
N GLY A 17 12.44 -3.92 40.67
CA GLY A 17 13.49 -3.07 40.13
C GLY A 17 13.62 -3.18 38.61
N ILE A 18 13.65 -4.40 38.07
CA ILE A 18 13.69 -4.65 36.62
C ILE A 18 12.46 -4.05 35.93
N LEU A 19 11.26 -4.31 36.45
CA LEU A 19 10.02 -3.78 35.87
C LEU A 19 10.01 -2.25 35.88
N THR A 20 10.47 -1.62 36.95
CA THR A 20 10.56 -0.16 37.07
C THR A 20 11.50 0.43 36.01
N ILE A 21 12.68 -0.17 35.81
CA ILE A 21 13.62 0.23 34.76
C ILE A 21 12.98 0.09 33.37
N LEU A 22 12.29 -1.02 33.11
CA LEU A 22 11.60 -1.26 31.84
C LEU A 22 10.51 -0.22 31.58
N VAL A 23 9.72 0.14 32.61
CA VAL A 23 8.68 1.17 32.53
C VAL A 23 9.29 2.55 32.26
N ILE A 24 10.34 2.95 32.99
CA ILE A 24 11.00 4.24 32.76
C ILE A 24 11.58 4.29 31.35
N ASN A 25 12.24 3.22 30.91
CA ASN A 25 12.78 3.13 29.56
C ASN A 25 11.69 3.21 28.49
N ALA A 26 10.58 2.48 28.67
CA ALA A 26 9.42 2.56 27.78
C ALA A 26 8.80 3.96 27.77
N ALA A 27 8.64 4.62 28.93
CA ALA A 27 8.08 5.97 29.02
C ALA A 27 8.94 7.01 28.29
N MET A 28 10.25 6.98 28.54
CA MET A 28 11.22 7.83 27.82
C MET A 28 11.17 7.57 26.32
N ARG A 29 10.97 6.32 25.92
CA ARG A 29 10.89 5.95 24.51
C ARG A 29 9.58 6.39 23.88
N VAL A 30 8.44 6.25 24.56
CA VAL A 30 7.14 6.79 24.12
C VAL A 30 7.27 8.29 23.80
N LEU A 31 7.91 9.03 24.71
CA LEU A 31 8.14 10.47 24.54
C LEU A 31 9.06 10.81 23.36
N TYR A 32 10.01 9.94 23.04
CA TYR A 32 10.95 10.13 21.93
C TYR A 32 10.38 9.71 20.56
N ASP A 33 9.65 8.59 20.52
CA ASP A 33 9.18 7.95 19.28
C ASP A 33 7.87 8.60 18.78
N SER A 34 7.01 9.09 19.67
CA SER A 34 5.69 9.61 19.29
C SER A 34 5.72 11.07 18.82
N ASN A 35 5.04 11.33 17.70
CA ASN A 35 4.81 12.68 17.18
C ASN A 35 3.38 13.19 17.48
N ASN A 36 2.53 12.36 18.11
CA ASN A 36 1.13 12.68 18.41
C ASN A 36 0.92 12.69 19.93
N SER A 37 0.59 13.86 20.49
CA SER A 37 0.42 14.06 21.92
C SER A 37 -0.67 13.19 22.54
N THR A 38 -1.76 12.93 21.81
CA THR A 38 -2.86 12.06 22.27
C THR A 38 -2.44 10.60 22.35
N GLN A 39 -1.71 10.09 21.34
CA GLN A 39 -1.18 8.73 21.37
C GLN A 39 -0.12 8.57 22.47
N THR A 40 0.78 9.55 22.62
CA THR A 40 1.76 9.60 23.71
C THR A 40 1.10 9.45 25.06
N LEU A 41 0.07 10.26 25.33
CA LEU A 41 -0.66 10.21 26.59
C LEU A 41 -1.31 8.84 26.80
N GLY A 42 -1.93 8.26 25.77
CA GLY A 42 -2.54 6.94 25.82
C GLY A 42 -1.55 5.83 26.20
N TYR A 43 -0.38 5.82 25.57
CA TYR A 43 0.68 4.86 25.92
C TYR A 43 1.21 5.07 27.33
N LEU A 44 1.44 6.32 27.76
CA LEU A 44 1.89 6.60 29.11
C LEU A 44 0.86 6.18 30.17
N LEU A 45 -0.43 6.44 29.93
CA LEU A 45 -1.51 6.00 30.82
C LEU A 45 -1.57 4.48 30.94
N LEU A 46 -1.51 3.75 29.81
CA LEU A 46 -1.49 2.28 29.82
C LEU A 46 -0.24 1.75 30.55
N LEU A 47 0.90 2.39 30.31
CA LEU A 47 2.18 2.03 30.91
C LEU A 47 2.20 2.24 32.43
N PHE A 48 1.59 3.30 32.95
CA PHE A 48 1.53 3.55 34.39
C PHE A 48 0.41 2.78 35.08
N ALA A 49 -0.74 2.60 34.44
CA ALA A 49 -1.87 1.85 35.01
C ALA A 49 -1.59 0.33 35.03
N PHE A 50 -0.93 -0.19 34.00
CA PHE A 50 -0.63 -1.62 33.86
C PHE A 50 0.83 -1.83 33.41
N PRO A 51 1.83 -1.61 34.29
CA PRO A 51 3.26 -1.64 33.98
C PRO A 51 3.73 -2.75 33.04
N LEU A 52 3.44 -4.01 33.39
CA LEU A 52 3.89 -5.16 32.59
C LEU A 52 3.19 -5.19 31.21
N ILE A 53 1.88 -5.01 31.19
CA ILE A 53 1.07 -5.04 29.97
C ILE A 53 1.43 -3.85 29.07
N GLY A 54 1.58 -2.66 29.63
CA GLY A 54 1.90 -1.44 28.91
C GLY A 54 3.29 -1.46 28.29
N VAL A 55 4.29 -2.04 28.98
CA VAL A 55 5.62 -2.28 28.38
C VAL A 55 5.50 -3.20 27.17
N ILE A 56 4.83 -4.35 27.32
CA ILE A 56 4.63 -5.31 26.23
C ILE A 56 3.87 -4.67 25.07
N PHE A 57 2.79 -3.95 25.37
CA PHE A 57 1.93 -3.29 24.39
C PHE A 57 2.67 -2.20 23.61
N TYR A 58 3.44 -1.35 24.32
CA TYR A 58 4.21 -0.30 23.67
C TYR A 58 5.28 -0.88 22.74
N TYR A 59 6.04 -1.88 23.20
CA TYR A 59 7.09 -2.50 22.37
C TYR A 59 6.57 -3.35 21.21
N THR A 60 5.30 -3.78 21.25
CA THR A 60 4.66 -4.52 20.17
C THR A 60 3.96 -3.60 19.16
N LEU A 61 3.33 -2.52 19.60
CA LEU A 61 2.45 -1.71 18.75
C LEU A 61 2.80 -0.20 18.68
N GLY A 62 3.47 0.36 19.70
CA GLY A 62 3.66 1.81 19.84
C GLY A 62 5.02 2.36 19.41
N VAL A 63 5.97 1.51 19.05
CA VAL A 63 7.28 1.95 18.57
C VAL A 63 7.14 2.56 17.17
N ASN A 64 7.61 3.80 16.98
CA ASN A 64 7.62 4.44 15.67
C ASN A 64 8.88 4.04 14.89
N HIS A 65 8.71 3.20 13.87
CA HIS A 65 9.83 2.63 13.14
C HIS A 65 10.37 3.50 11.99
N ARG A 66 9.69 4.61 11.62
CA ARG A 66 10.20 5.55 10.59
C ARG A 66 11.56 6.15 10.94
N LYS A 67 11.85 6.31 12.24
CA LYS A 67 13.10 6.90 12.74
C LYS A 67 14.27 5.93 12.85
N ARG A 68 14.09 4.61 12.68
CA ARG A 68 15.13 3.63 13.05
C ARG A 68 15.26 2.48 12.04
N LEU A 69 16.42 2.43 11.39
CA LEU A 69 17.12 1.24 10.86
C LEU A 69 16.85 0.76 9.41
N MET A 70 15.77 1.15 8.72
CA MET A 70 15.53 0.67 7.33
C MET A 70 16.27 1.46 6.25
N TYR A 71 16.41 2.78 6.44
CA TYR A 71 17.13 3.68 5.54
C TYR A 71 18.56 3.22 5.23
N THR A 72 19.30 2.80 6.25
CA THR A 72 20.74 2.47 6.11
C THR A 72 20.97 1.21 5.28
N LYS A 73 19.96 0.34 5.09
CA LYS A 73 20.09 -0.90 4.32
C LYS A 73 19.67 -0.76 2.85
N LYS A 74 18.69 0.11 2.55
CA LYS A 74 18.14 0.32 1.20
C LYS A 74 18.94 1.28 0.32
N ILE A 75 19.81 2.10 0.90
CA ILE A 75 20.69 2.98 0.13
C ILE A 75 21.63 2.10 -0.70
N VAL A 76 21.34 2.00 -2.00
CA VAL A 76 22.33 1.78 -3.06
C VAL A 76 23.45 2.76 -2.72
N GLN A 77 24.65 2.26 -2.39
CA GLN A 77 25.74 3.05 -1.80
C GLN A 77 25.84 4.42 -2.46
N ALA A 78 25.62 5.46 -1.65
CA ALA A 78 25.66 6.85 -2.04
C ALA A 78 27.07 7.25 -2.49
N ASN A 79 27.36 7.03 -3.77
CA ASN A 79 28.49 7.60 -4.48
C ASN A 79 28.01 8.82 -5.28
N SER A 80 28.94 9.58 -5.87
CA SER A 80 28.68 10.74 -6.75
C SER A 80 27.58 10.50 -7.80
N THR A 81 27.40 9.25 -8.22
CA THR A 81 26.38 8.77 -9.15
C THR A 81 24.93 9.01 -8.67
N GLN A 82 24.63 8.99 -7.36
CA GLN A 82 23.25 9.18 -6.88
C GLN A 82 22.75 10.60 -7.15
N LYS A 83 23.58 11.61 -6.87
CA LYS A 83 23.22 13.01 -7.08
C LYS A 83 23.04 13.31 -8.58
N GLU A 84 23.85 12.67 -9.43
CA GLU A 84 23.70 12.77 -10.89
C GLU A 84 22.38 12.15 -11.36
N ILE A 85 21.99 10.98 -10.84
CA ILE A 85 20.70 10.35 -11.14
C ILE A 85 19.53 11.23 -10.68
N GLU A 86 19.60 11.78 -9.47
CA GLU A 86 18.57 12.68 -8.93
C GLU A 86 18.41 13.93 -9.81
N LEU A 87 19.51 14.53 -10.26
CA LEU A 87 19.49 15.66 -11.19
C LEU A 87 18.89 15.26 -12.55
N GLN A 88 19.26 14.11 -13.09
CA GLN A 88 18.70 13.62 -14.35
C GLN A 88 17.20 13.35 -14.25
N ILE A 89 16.71 12.80 -13.13
CA ILE A 89 15.29 12.60 -12.88
C ILE A 89 14.57 13.96 -12.88
N LEU A 90 15.13 14.95 -12.19
CA LEU A 90 14.55 16.29 -12.10
C LEU A 90 14.51 16.97 -13.48
N GLU A 91 15.60 16.94 -14.23
CA GLU A 91 15.69 17.52 -15.58
C GLU A 91 14.69 16.88 -16.54
N LYS A 92 14.66 15.54 -16.60
CA LYS A 92 13.70 14.81 -17.44
C LYS A 92 12.26 15.11 -17.05
N SER A 93 11.97 15.16 -15.74
CA SER A 93 10.62 15.42 -15.24
C SER A 93 10.17 16.86 -15.53
N ASN A 94 11.08 17.84 -15.39
CA ASN A 94 10.79 19.24 -15.75
C ASN A 94 10.52 19.38 -17.24
N LYS A 95 11.31 18.72 -18.09
CA LYS A 95 11.06 18.70 -19.53
C LYS A 95 9.67 18.12 -19.87
N VAL A 96 9.30 16.99 -19.27
CA VAL A 96 7.95 16.42 -19.46
C VAL A 96 6.87 17.37 -18.98
N PHE A 97 7.08 18.07 -17.86
CA PHE A 97 6.15 19.07 -17.36
C PHE A 97 5.98 20.24 -18.31
N GLU A 98 7.09 20.82 -18.80
CA GLU A 98 7.10 21.95 -19.74
C GLU A 98 6.41 21.61 -21.07
N GLU A 99 6.67 20.42 -21.61
CA GLU A 99 6.01 19.94 -22.83
C GLU A 99 4.49 19.74 -22.68
N ASN A 100 4.00 19.60 -21.44
CA ASN A 100 2.60 19.28 -21.14
C ASN A 100 1.97 20.24 -20.12
N GLU A 101 2.49 21.49 -20.03
CA GLU A 101 2.13 22.42 -18.96
C GLU A 101 0.62 22.68 -18.89
N ASN A 102 -0.04 22.85 -20.04
CA ASN A 102 -1.49 23.10 -20.11
C ASN A 102 -2.32 22.02 -19.41
N GLN A 103 -1.92 20.76 -19.52
CA GLN A 103 -2.61 19.63 -18.88
C GLN A 103 -2.24 19.51 -17.40
N LEU A 104 -0.99 19.79 -17.05
CA LEU A 104 -0.42 19.50 -15.73
C LEU A 104 -0.42 20.69 -14.76
N PHE A 105 -0.71 21.90 -15.22
CA PHE A 105 -0.58 23.14 -14.44
C PHE A 105 -1.34 23.08 -13.11
N SER A 106 -2.57 22.55 -13.13
CA SER A 106 -3.41 22.40 -11.92
C SER A 106 -2.79 21.46 -10.87
N TYR A 107 -1.86 20.58 -11.28
CA TYR A 107 -1.24 19.55 -10.46
C TYR A 107 0.25 19.79 -10.20
N LYS A 108 0.79 20.95 -10.61
CA LYS A 108 2.22 21.31 -10.44
C LYS A 108 2.72 21.09 -9.01
N LYS A 109 1.92 21.46 -8.01
CA LYS A 109 2.28 21.27 -6.59
C LYS A 109 2.44 19.79 -6.23
N THR A 110 1.54 18.93 -6.69
CA THR A 110 1.61 17.47 -6.47
C THR A 110 2.83 16.87 -7.16
N ILE A 111 3.08 17.30 -8.40
CA ILE A 111 4.21 16.82 -9.20
C ILE A 111 5.53 17.17 -8.52
N GLN A 112 5.69 18.42 -8.11
CA GLN A 112 6.87 18.90 -7.39
C GLN A 112 7.01 18.24 -6.01
N LEU A 113 5.91 18.03 -5.28
CA LEU A 113 5.93 17.32 -4.00
C LEU A 113 6.51 15.91 -4.16
N SER A 114 6.02 15.14 -5.13
CA SER A 114 6.49 13.77 -5.38
C SER A 114 7.96 13.72 -5.84
N LEU A 115 8.39 14.70 -6.65
CA LEU A 115 9.79 14.83 -7.07
C LEU A 115 10.72 15.13 -5.90
N HIS A 116 10.34 16.03 -4.98
CA HIS A 116 11.20 16.44 -3.88
C HIS A 116 11.25 15.43 -2.72
N GLU A 117 10.15 14.72 -2.44
CA GLU A 117 10.11 13.79 -1.31
C GLU A 117 10.78 12.45 -1.61
N ILE A 118 10.57 11.92 -2.82
CA ILE A 118 10.95 10.53 -3.17
C ILE A 118 11.59 10.40 -4.55
N HIS A 119 11.93 11.49 -5.22
CA HIS A 119 12.49 11.49 -6.58
C HIS A 119 11.61 10.71 -7.57
N ALA A 120 10.28 10.82 -7.41
CA ALA A 120 9.33 10.18 -8.32
C ALA A 120 9.32 10.89 -9.68
N ALA A 121 10.01 10.30 -10.65
CA ALA A 121 10.08 10.80 -12.02
C ALA A 121 8.68 10.98 -12.63
N LEU A 122 8.46 12.11 -13.29
CA LEU A 122 7.33 12.33 -14.18
C LEU A 122 7.71 11.78 -15.56
N THR A 123 6.94 10.80 -16.04
CA THR A 123 7.23 10.11 -17.30
C THR A 123 6.11 10.31 -18.30
N ASN A 124 6.46 10.51 -19.56
CA ASN A 124 5.55 10.46 -20.71
C ASN A 124 5.82 9.19 -21.54
N ASN A 125 5.16 9.08 -22.70
CA ASN A 125 5.30 7.94 -23.61
C ASN A 125 4.99 6.59 -22.93
N ASN A 126 3.89 6.53 -22.19
CA ASN A 126 3.41 5.30 -21.56
C ASN A 126 2.07 4.88 -22.19
N ASN A 127 1.90 3.58 -22.34
CA ASN A 127 0.61 2.96 -22.56
C ASN A 127 0.13 2.33 -21.26
N VAL A 128 -1.14 2.53 -20.94
CA VAL A 128 -1.78 1.95 -19.76
C VAL A 128 -2.99 1.14 -20.19
N THR A 129 -3.17 -0.03 -19.59
CA THR A 129 -4.38 -0.81 -19.71
C THR A 129 -4.90 -1.11 -18.32
N ILE A 130 -6.15 -0.71 -18.06
CA ILE A 130 -6.87 -1.08 -16.84
C ILE A 130 -7.37 -2.51 -17.02
N LEU A 131 -7.14 -3.34 -16.01
CA LEU A 131 -7.51 -4.76 -16.02
C LEU A 131 -8.51 -5.00 -14.90
N GLU A 132 -9.72 -5.44 -15.28
CA GLU A 132 -10.80 -5.72 -14.36
C GLU A 132 -10.73 -7.17 -13.85
N ASN A 133 -10.62 -7.32 -12.52
CA ASN A 133 -10.64 -8.61 -11.83
C ASN A 133 -9.59 -9.62 -12.35
N GLY A 134 -9.69 -10.89 -11.94
CA GLY A 134 -8.72 -11.92 -12.28
C GLY A 134 -8.81 -12.39 -13.74
N GLU A 135 -9.99 -12.28 -14.35
CA GLU A 135 -10.28 -12.74 -15.71
C GLU A 135 -9.53 -11.96 -16.79
N GLU A 136 -9.27 -10.68 -16.58
CA GLU A 136 -8.45 -9.88 -17.49
C GLU A 136 -6.99 -9.84 -17.02
N THR A 137 -6.79 -9.72 -15.70
CA THR A 137 -5.45 -9.52 -15.12
C THR A 137 -4.53 -10.72 -15.36
N PHE A 138 -4.95 -11.92 -14.96
CA PHE A 138 -4.03 -13.06 -14.98
C PHE A 138 -3.73 -13.59 -16.39
N PRO A 139 -4.66 -13.61 -17.36
CA PRO A 139 -4.30 -13.90 -18.74
C PRO A 139 -3.28 -12.90 -19.29
N SER A 140 -3.45 -11.60 -19.04
CA SER A 140 -2.49 -10.58 -19.48
C SER A 140 -1.11 -10.77 -18.84
N ILE A 141 -1.05 -11.10 -17.55
CA ILE A 141 0.21 -11.40 -16.84
C ILE A 141 0.87 -12.64 -17.45
N LYS A 142 0.13 -13.74 -17.60
CA LYS A 142 0.66 -15.01 -18.13
C LYS A 142 1.24 -14.83 -19.53
N GLU A 143 0.54 -14.11 -20.40
CA GLU A 143 1.02 -13.81 -21.76
C GLU A 143 2.33 -13.03 -21.72
N ALA A 144 2.43 -12.00 -20.88
CA ALA A 144 3.63 -11.18 -20.78
C ALA A 144 4.82 -11.96 -20.19
N LEU A 145 4.59 -12.80 -19.17
CA LEU A 145 5.62 -13.65 -18.56
C LEU A 145 6.19 -14.65 -19.58
N LEU A 146 5.33 -15.29 -20.39
CA LEU A 146 5.77 -16.24 -21.43
C LEU A 146 6.67 -15.57 -22.48
N LYS A 147 6.40 -14.29 -22.81
CA LYS A 147 7.15 -13.50 -23.78
C LYS A 147 8.48 -12.93 -23.26
N ALA A 148 8.76 -13.04 -21.95
CA ALA A 148 9.97 -12.47 -21.36
C ALA A 148 11.26 -13.04 -22.00
N GLN A 149 12.27 -12.20 -22.20
CA GLN A 149 13.51 -12.58 -22.88
C GLN A 149 14.75 -12.44 -22.00
N PHE A 150 14.76 -11.48 -21.08
CA PHE A 150 15.96 -11.12 -20.31
C PHE A 150 15.76 -11.31 -18.81
N HIS A 151 14.69 -10.73 -18.25
CA HIS A 151 14.43 -10.85 -16.83
C HIS A 151 12.96 -10.71 -16.46
N ILE A 152 12.61 -11.33 -15.34
CA ILE A 152 11.33 -11.18 -14.65
C ILE A 152 11.65 -10.84 -13.19
N HIS A 153 11.21 -9.66 -12.75
CA HIS A 153 11.21 -9.28 -11.34
C HIS A 153 9.78 -9.26 -10.83
N ILE A 154 9.50 -10.01 -9.78
CA ILE A 154 8.16 -10.17 -9.25
C ILE A 154 8.15 -9.98 -7.74
N MET A 155 7.19 -9.20 -7.25
CA MET A 155 6.97 -8.95 -5.84
C MET A 155 5.49 -8.99 -5.52
N TYR A 156 5.08 -9.84 -4.58
CA TYR A 156 3.69 -9.98 -4.17
C TYR A 156 3.54 -10.12 -2.66
N TYR A 157 2.46 -9.54 -2.13
CA TYR A 157 2.00 -9.81 -0.77
C TYR A 157 1.55 -11.27 -0.59
N THR A 158 0.59 -11.71 -1.41
CA THR A 158 0.06 -13.08 -1.36
C THR A 158 0.20 -13.78 -2.70
N VAL A 159 0.83 -14.95 -2.67
CA VAL A 159 0.75 -16.00 -3.70
C VAL A 159 0.20 -17.25 -3.05
N LYS A 160 -1.04 -17.63 -3.40
CA LYS A 160 -1.65 -18.84 -2.84
C LYS A 160 -1.15 -20.09 -3.56
N ASP A 161 -1.01 -21.18 -2.80
CA ASP A 161 -0.78 -22.51 -3.35
C ASP A 161 -2.09 -23.11 -3.91
N ASP A 162 -2.60 -22.49 -4.97
CA ASP A 162 -3.79 -22.91 -5.71
C ASP A 162 -3.47 -23.03 -7.22
N THR A 163 -4.49 -23.29 -8.05
CA THR A 163 -4.30 -23.50 -9.49
C THR A 163 -3.60 -22.32 -10.15
N LEU A 164 -4.05 -21.09 -9.88
CA LEU A 164 -3.45 -19.89 -10.45
C LEU A 164 -2.00 -19.68 -9.96
N GLY A 165 -1.74 -19.85 -8.66
CA GLY A 165 -0.40 -19.76 -8.12
C GLY A 165 0.56 -20.76 -8.78
N LYS A 166 0.13 -22.01 -8.95
CA LYS A 166 0.91 -23.06 -9.64
C LYS A 166 1.15 -22.75 -11.11
N GLU A 167 0.16 -22.18 -11.81
CA GLU A 167 0.34 -21.75 -13.20
C GLU A 167 1.41 -20.65 -13.32
N ILE A 168 1.34 -19.62 -12.48
CA ILE A 168 2.31 -18.52 -12.49
C ILE A 168 3.72 -19.04 -12.15
N LEU A 169 3.87 -19.80 -11.07
CA LEU A 169 5.15 -20.39 -10.67
C LEU A 169 5.70 -21.35 -11.73
N GLY A 170 4.83 -22.12 -12.39
CA GLY A 170 5.19 -23.01 -13.50
C GLY A 170 5.73 -22.24 -14.72
N ILE A 171 5.12 -21.11 -15.08
CA ILE A 171 5.63 -20.23 -16.14
C ILE A 171 7.00 -19.68 -15.74
N LEU A 172 7.18 -19.21 -14.50
CA LEU A 172 8.49 -18.77 -14.03
C LEU A 172 9.52 -19.90 -14.14
N LEU A 173 9.18 -21.15 -13.80
CA LEU A 173 10.10 -22.28 -13.91
C LEU A 173 10.52 -22.54 -15.36
N ILE A 174 9.58 -22.46 -16.31
CA ILE A 174 9.86 -22.57 -17.74
C ILE A 174 10.85 -21.49 -18.15
N LYS A 175 10.57 -20.23 -17.81
CA LYS A 175 11.43 -19.09 -18.20
C LYS A 175 12.81 -19.15 -17.54
N ALA A 176 12.92 -19.61 -16.29
CA ALA A 176 14.19 -19.82 -15.62
C ALA A 176 15.04 -20.87 -16.37
N LYS A 177 14.43 -21.99 -16.79
CA LYS A 177 15.11 -23.03 -17.59
C LYS A 177 15.53 -22.55 -18.98
N GLU A 178 14.82 -21.58 -19.55
CA GLU A 178 15.20 -20.88 -20.80
C GLU A 178 16.33 -19.85 -20.58
N GLY A 179 16.78 -19.63 -19.35
CA GLY A 179 17.86 -18.71 -19.00
C GLY A 179 17.40 -17.28 -18.68
N VAL A 180 16.10 -17.01 -18.61
CA VAL A 180 15.58 -15.71 -18.17
C VAL A 180 15.89 -15.50 -16.69
N LYS A 181 16.41 -14.32 -16.33
CA LYS A 181 16.77 -14.02 -14.94
C LYS A 181 15.51 -13.76 -14.11
N ILE A 182 15.22 -14.62 -13.15
CA ILE A 182 14.05 -14.47 -12.28
C ILE A 182 14.47 -14.04 -10.88
N ARG A 183 13.80 -12.99 -10.38
CA ARG A 183 13.90 -12.55 -8.99
C ARG A 183 12.52 -12.39 -8.39
N PHE A 184 12.27 -13.10 -7.28
CA PHE A 184 10.97 -13.13 -6.64
C PHE A 184 11.05 -12.74 -5.17
N ILE A 185 10.32 -11.70 -4.79
CA ILE A 185 10.09 -11.28 -3.41
C ILE A 185 8.66 -11.64 -3.01
N TYR A 186 8.47 -12.25 -1.84
CA TYR A 186 7.13 -12.49 -1.29
C TYR A 186 7.01 -12.06 0.18
N ASP A 187 5.81 -11.69 0.62
CA ASP A 187 5.56 -11.43 2.04
C ASP A 187 5.40 -12.76 2.83
N ASN A 188 6.19 -12.92 3.89
CA ASN A 188 6.24 -14.16 4.67
C ASN A 188 4.96 -14.48 5.47
N ILE A 189 4.05 -13.52 5.64
CA ILE A 189 2.77 -13.73 6.33
C ILE A 189 1.64 -13.88 5.31
N GLY A 190 1.63 -13.05 4.26
CA GLY A 190 0.62 -13.14 3.20
C GLY A 190 0.75 -14.40 2.34
N THR A 191 1.96 -14.93 2.17
CA THR A 191 2.24 -16.09 1.33
C THR A 191 2.67 -17.28 2.19
N ASN A 192 1.97 -18.41 2.03
CA ASN A 192 2.31 -19.67 2.68
C ASN A 192 2.32 -20.79 1.63
N PHE A 193 3.50 -21.23 1.25
CA PHE A 193 3.68 -22.40 0.39
C PHE A 193 3.51 -23.65 1.24
N LYS A 194 2.49 -24.48 0.93
CA LYS A 194 2.28 -25.74 1.66
C LYS A 194 3.25 -26.82 1.19
N ASP A 195 3.62 -26.76 -0.08
CA ASP A 195 4.65 -27.58 -0.70
C ASP A 195 5.75 -26.67 -1.27
N ASP A 196 6.94 -26.75 -0.68
CA ASP A 196 8.12 -25.99 -1.10
C ASP A 196 8.82 -26.60 -2.33
N SER A 197 8.33 -27.72 -2.87
CA SER A 197 8.93 -28.41 -4.03
C SER A 197 9.15 -27.49 -5.22
N ILE A 198 8.11 -26.76 -5.65
CA ILE A 198 8.18 -25.84 -6.80
C ILE A 198 9.12 -24.66 -6.55
N ILE A 199 9.21 -24.19 -5.30
CA ILE A 199 10.13 -23.13 -4.91
C ILE A 199 11.58 -23.62 -4.98
N GLN A 200 11.81 -24.87 -4.57
CA GLN A 200 13.13 -25.49 -4.70
C GLN A 200 13.48 -25.72 -6.18
N GLU A 201 12.55 -26.22 -7.00
CA GLU A 201 12.77 -26.39 -8.44
C GLU A 201 13.11 -25.07 -9.14
N LEU A 202 12.44 -23.97 -8.76
CA LEU A 202 12.76 -22.63 -9.26
C LEU A 202 14.19 -22.21 -8.89
N LYS A 203 14.60 -22.43 -7.64
CA LYS A 203 15.96 -22.13 -7.18
C LYS A 203 17.00 -22.98 -7.90
N ASP A 204 16.71 -24.26 -8.10
CA ASP A 204 17.59 -25.20 -8.82
C ASP A 204 17.71 -24.80 -10.31
N ALA A 205 16.66 -24.22 -10.89
CA ALA A 205 16.68 -23.60 -12.22
C ALA A 205 17.34 -22.21 -12.27
N GLY A 206 17.88 -21.70 -11.14
CA GLY A 206 18.62 -20.45 -11.07
C GLY A 206 17.80 -19.21 -10.71
N ALA A 207 16.52 -19.36 -10.33
CA ALA A 207 15.71 -18.25 -9.83
C ALA A 207 16.15 -17.84 -8.42
N GLU A 208 16.18 -16.54 -8.16
CA GLU A 208 16.51 -15.97 -6.85
C GLU A 208 15.20 -15.63 -6.12
N ILE A 209 14.94 -16.26 -4.96
CA ILE A 209 13.67 -16.12 -4.24
C ILE A 209 13.93 -15.76 -2.78
N HIS A 210 13.34 -14.64 -2.32
CA HIS A 210 13.49 -14.14 -0.95
C HIS A 210 12.16 -13.73 -0.31
N ALA A 211 11.99 -14.09 0.96
CA ALA A 211 10.95 -13.53 1.80
C ALA A 211 11.33 -12.10 2.23
N PHE A 212 10.42 -11.13 2.08
CA PHE A 212 10.68 -9.71 2.36
C PHE A 212 11.13 -9.45 3.82
N GLN A 213 10.58 -10.18 4.79
CA GLN A 213 11.02 -10.16 6.17
C GLN A 213 11.13 -11.57 6.74
N LYS A 214 12.36 -12.04 6.98
CA LYS A 214 12.62 -13.25 7.78
C LYS A 214 12.19 -12.98 9.24
N MET A 215 11.17 -13.70 9.69
CA MET A 215 10.71 -13.68 11.09
C MET A 215 11.70 -14.48 11.94
N ASN A 216 12.19 -13.91 13.03
CA ASN A 216 12.87 -14.66 14.09
C ASN A 216 12.20 -14.37 15.44
N ILE A 217 12.34 -15.28 16.40
CA ILE A 217 11.62 -15.25 17.70
C ILE A 217 11.81 -13.92 18.46
N PHE A 218 12.98 -13.29 18.33
CA PHE A 218 13.31 -12.03 18.99
C PHE A 218 12.77 -10.77 18.30
N SER A 219 12.27 -10.88 17.06
CA SER A 219 11.72 -9.75 16.27
C SER A 219 10.24 -9.92 15.93
N PHE A 220 9.57 -10.91 16.53
CA PHE A 220 8.18 -11.26 16.26
C PHE A 220 7.23 -10.05 16.46
N ALA A 221 7.30 -9.40 17.62
CA ALA A 221 6.44 -8.28 17.99
C ALA A 221 6.56 -7.05 17.06
N THR A 222 7.77 -6.69 16.66
CA THR A 222 8.05 -5.45 15.89
C THR A 222 7.94 -5.64 14.38
N LYS A 223 8.13 -6.87 13.86
CA LYS A 223 8.03 -7.16 12.43
C LYS A 223 6.61 -7.49 11.97
N LEU A 224 5.71 -7.94 12.85
CA LEU A 224 4.30 -8.19 12.51
C LEU A 224 3.63 -6.99 11.84
N ASN A 225 3.98 -5.77 12.27
CA ASN A 225 3.33 -4.56 11.78
C ASN A 225 3.76 -4.12 10.37
N PHE A 226 4.92 -4.54 9.87
CA PHE A 226 5.44 -4.09 8.57
C PHE A 226 5.25 -5.14 7.50
N ARG A 227 4.32 -4.90 6.58
CA ARG A 227 4.00 -5.83 5.49
C ARG A 227 4.35 -5.24 4.14
N ASN A 228 4.89 -6.06 3.25
CA ASN A 228 5.04 -5.65 1.86
C ASN A 228 3.72 -5.91 1.15
N HIS A 229 2.91 -4.86 0.99
CA HIS A 229 1.59 -4.97 0.40
C HIS A 229 1.58 -4.66 -1.11
N ARG A 230 2.77 -4.43 -1.68
CA ARG A 230 2.96 -4.15 -3.10
C ARG A 230 2.76 -5.42 -3.93
N LYS A 231 2.24 -5.22 -5.14
CA LYS A 231 2.05 -6.26 -6.16
C LYS A 231 2.66 -5.70 -7.42
N ILE A 232 3.88 -6.13 -7.76
CA ILE A 232 4.67 -5.59 -8.86
C ILE A 232 5.22 -6.75 -9.68
N ILE A 233 5.03 -6.70 -10.99
CA ILE A 233 5.76 -7.53 -11.95
C ILE A 233 6.45 -6.60 -12.92
N ILE A 234 7.74 -6.80 -13.17
CA ILE A 234 8.51 -6.15 -14.23
C ILE A 234 9.04 -7.22 -15.16
N ILE A 235 8.79 -7.05 -16.46
CA ILE A 235 9.26 -7.93 -17.52
C ILE A 235 10.11 -7.09 -18.47
N ASP A 236 11.37 -7.49 -18.60
CA ASP A 236 12.36 -6.89 -19.52
C ASP A 236 12.46 -5.35 -19.42
N GLY A 237 12.23 -4.79 -18.22
CA GLY A 237 12.32 -3.36 -17.93
C GLY A 237 11.27 -2.47 -18.60
N SER A 238 10.38 -3.02 -19.43
CA SER A 238 9.49 -2.26 -20.32
C SER A 238 8.01 -2.56 -20.15
N ILE A 239 7.66 -3.71 -19.57
CA ILE A 239 6.28 -4.08 -19.22
C ILE A 239 6.20 -4.21 -17.69
N GLY A 240 5.25 -3.52 -17.09
CA GLY A 240 5.00 -3.51 -15.66
C GLY A 240 3.55 -3.87 -15.34
N PHE A 241 3.33 -4.56 -14.22
CA PHE A 241 2.00 -4.78 -13.65
C PHE A 241 1.97 -4.29 -12.21
N THR A 242 0.90 -3.61 -11.81
CA THR A 242 0.64 -3.23 -10.41
C THR A 242 -0.83 -2.96 -10.13
N GLY A 243 -1.28 -3.17 -8.88
CA GLY A 243 -2.67 -2.89 -8.48
C GLY A 243 -3.11 -3.68 -7.26
N GLY A 244 -4.41 -3.92 -7.10
CA GLY A 244 -4.98 -4.48 -5.87
C GLY A 244 -4.94 -6.01 -5.76
N LEU A 245 -4.89 -6.73 -6.89
CA LEU A 245 -5.04 -8.19 -6.93
C LEU A 245 -3.82 -8.95 -6.38
N ASN A 246 -4.06 -9.91 -5.49
CA ASN A 246 -3.09 -10.94 -5.14
C ASN A 246 -3.17 -12.13 -6.10
N VAL A 247 -2.13 -12.99 -6.13
CA VAL A 247 -2.19 -14.24 -6.90
C VAL A 247 -3.01 -15.26 -6.12
N SER A 248 -4.30 -15.33 -6.42
CA SER A 248 -5.28 -16.22 -5.81
C SER A 248 -6.45 -16.49 -6.76
N ASN A 249 -6.95 -17.72 -6.77
CA ASN A 249 -8.18 -18.10 -7.47
C ASN A 249 -9.41 -17.29 -7.00
N ASP A 250 -9.38 -16.67 -5.81
CA ASP A 250 -10.48 -15.87 -5.27
C ASP A 250 -10.91 -14.73 -6.22
N TYR A 251 -9.95 -14.14 -6.93
CA TYR A 251 -10.17 -13.02 -7.86
C TYR A 251 -10.73 -13.45 -9.22
N ILE A 252 -10.84 -14.76 -9.48
CA ILE A 252 -11.44 -15.29 -10.69
C ILE A 252 -12.90 -15.62 -10.36
N ASN A 253 -13.82 -14.75 -10.79
CA ASN A 253 -15.27 -14.86 -10.65
C ASN A 253 -15.88 -15.90 -11.61
N ASN A 254 -15.24 -17.06 -11.71
CA ASN A 254 -15.73 -18.20 -12.48
C ASN A 254 -16.23 -19.27 -11.50
N PRO A 255 -17.47 -19.78 -11.66
CA PRO A 255 -18.04 -20.83 -10.80
C PRO A 255 -17.20 -22.11 -10.66
N LYS A 256 -16.26 -22.36 -11.58
CA LYS A 256 -15.32 -23.48 -11.51
C LYS A 256 -14.29 -23.34 -10.39
N TYR A 257 -14.00 -22.13 -9.92
CA TYR A 257 -13.12 -21.89 -8.79
C TYR A 257 -13.97 -21.68 -7.52
N PRO A 258 -13.61 -22.31 -6.39
CA PRO A 258 -14.37 -22.22 -5.16
C PRO A 258 -14.11 -20.88 -4.45
N SER A 259 -14.51 -19.76 -5.05
CA SER A 259 -14.59 -18.48 -4.34
C SER A 259 -15.94 -18.39 -3.63
N SER A 260 -15.93 -17.90 -2.39
CA SER A 260 -17.14 -17.76 -1.57
C SER A 260 -18.02 -16.58 -1.99
N CYS A 261 -17.50 -15.66 -2.80
CA CYS A 261 -18.19 -14.46 -3.26
C CYS A 261 -17.53 -13.85 -4.51
N TYR A 262 -18.20 -12.89 -5.12
CA TYR A 262 -17.64 -12.10 -6.23
C TYR A 262 -16.56 -11.15 -5.70
N TRP A 263 -15.38 -11.15 -6.32
CA TRP A 263 -14.29 -10.21 -6.03
C TRP A 263 -14.22 -9.15 -7.13
N ARG A 264 -14.25 -7.89 -6.69
CA ARG A 264 -14.13 -6.71 -7.53
C ARG A 264 -12.81 -5.99 -7.21
N ASP A 265 -11.84 -6.05 -8.11
CA ASP A 265 -10.56 -5.37 -7.94
C ASP A 265 -10.00 -4.90 -9.30
N LEU A 266 -9.02 -4.00 -9.29
CA LEU A 266 -8.40 -3.45 -10.48
C LEU A 266 -6.87 -3.64 -10.46
N HIS A 267 -6.33 -3.91 -11.64
CA HIS A 267 -4.89 -3.92 -11.92
C HIS A 267 -4.57 -2.98 -13.06
N LEU A 268 -3.30 -2.60 -13.16
CA LEU A 268 -2.74 -1.88 -14.30
C LEU A 268 -1.70 -2.74 -14.98
N LYS A 269 -1.74 -2.77 -16.30
CA LYS A 269 -0.59 -3.05 -17.16
C LYS A 269 -0.04 -1.73 -17.66
N ILE A 270 1.27 -1.55 -17.55
CA ILE A 270 1.98 -0.34 -17.96
C ILE A 270 3.08 -0.76 -18.92
N GLU A 271 3.17 -0.08 -20.06
CA GLU A 271 4.26 -0.26 -21.03
C GLU A 271 4.91 1.10 -21.28
N GLY A 272 6.21 1.22 -21.05
CA GLY A 272 6.95 2.47 -21.23
C GLY A 272 7.85 2.86 -20.04
N GLY A 273 8.28 4.12 -20.02
CA GLY A 273 9.26 4.66 -19.06
C GLY A 273 8.83 4.60 -17.60
N ALA A 274 7.53 4.60 -17.32
CA ALA A 274 6.98 4.49 -15.98
C ALA A 274 7.36 3.17 -15.28
N VAL A 275 7.65 2.10 -16.04
CA VAL A 275 8.07 0.80 -15.49
C VAL A 275 9.41 0.90 -14.75
N HIS A 276 10.26 1.85 -15.10
CA HIS A 276 11.52 2.10 -14.40
C HIS A 276 11.31 2.47 -12.93
N HIS A 277 10.21 3.15 -12.61
CA HIS A 277 9.91 3.44 -11.20
C HIS A 277 9.58 2.15 -10.46
N LEU A 278 8.72 1.27 -11.01
CA LEU A 278 8.44 -0.05 -10.43
C LEU A 278 9.72 -0.87 -10.23
N GLN A 279 10.62 -0.83 -11.21
CA GLN A 279 11.95 -1.46 -11.15
C GLN A 279 12.79 -0.89 -10.00
N TYR A 280 12.79 0.42 -9.79
CA TYR A 280 13.46 1.06 -8.66
C TYR A 280 12.88 0.62 -7.30
N ILE A 281 11.55 0.55 -7.17
CA ILE A 281 10.89 0.03 -5.96
C ILE A 281 11.35 -1.40 -5.70
N PHE A 282 11.33 -2.25 -6.72
CA PHE A 282 11.75 -3.65 -6.61
C PHE A 282 13.20 -3.79 -6.17
N LEU A 283 14.14 -3.07 -6.79
CA LEU A 283 15.56 -3.12 -6.41
C LEU A 283 15.79 -2.62 -4.98
N SER A 284 15.05 -1.59 -4.55
CA SER A 284 15.11 -1.07 -3.18
C SER A 284 14.63 -2.11 -2.16
N ASP A 285 13.54 -2.80 -2.46
CA ASP A 285 13.00 -3.87 -1.61
C ASP A 285 13.89 -5.12 -1.65
N TRP A 286 14.48 -5.44 -2.80
CA TRP A 286 15.46 -6.51 -2.94
C TRP A 286 16.69 -6.27 -2.06
N ASN A 287 17.29 -5.07 -2.14
CA ASN A 287 18.46 -4.70 -1.34
C ASN A 287 18.18 -4.64 0.17
N TYR A 288 16.91 -4.61 0.55
CA TYR A 288 16.49 -4.74 1.95
C TYR A 288 16.42 -6.20 2.42
N CYS A 289 15.86 -7.10 1.62
CA CYS A 289 15.57 -8.47 2.04
C CYS A 289 16.58 -9.52 1.60
N ALA A 290 17.27 -9.31 0.48
CA ALA A 290 18.27 -10.23 -0.06
C ALA A 290 19.63 -10.05 0.61
N GLU A 291 20.42 -11.12 0.65
CA GLU A 291 21.78 -11.10 1.20
C GLU A 291 22.77 -10.47 0.20
N GLN A 292 22.54 -10.68 -1.10
CA GLN A 292 23.30 -10.06 -2.18
C GLN A 292 22.62 -8.77 -2.62
N LYS A 293 23.35 -7.66 -2.52
CA LYS A 293 22.88 -6.36 -3.01
C LYS A 293 23.00 -6.33 -4.53
N LEU A 294 21.93 -5.88 -5.19
CA LEU A 294 21.93 -5.57 -6.61
C LEU A 294 22.43 -4.15 -6.83
N GLU A 295 23.35 -4.04 -7.77
CA GLU A 295 23.72 -2.77 -8.37
C GLU A 295 22.62 -2.31 -9.34
N VAL A 296 22.47 -0.99 -9.47
CA VAL A 296 21.59 -0.36 -10.45
C VAL A 296 22.29 -0.44 -11.80
N LEU A 297 22.05 -1.52 -12.54
CA LEU A 297 22.63 -1.72 -13.87
C LEU A 297 21.71 -1.13 -14.94
N ASP A 298 22.29 -0.37 -15.88
CA ASP A 298 21.56 0.26 -16.99
C ASP A 298 20.68 -0.72 -17.76
N GLN A 299 21.12 -1.98 -17.87
CA GLN A 299 20.38 -3.04 -18.57
C GLN A 299 18.96 -3.29 -18.03
N TYR A 300 18.67 -2.96 -16.76
CA TYR A 300 17.34 -3.10 -16.18
C TYR A 300 16.41 -1.91 -16.50
N PHE A 301 16.96 -0.84 -17.07
CA PHE A 301 16.27 0.41 -17.38
C PHE A 301 16.36 0.74 -18.88
N LYS A 302 16.60 -0.27 -19.72
CA LYS A 302 16.66 -0.09 -21.17
C LYS A 302 15.26 -0.20 -21.76
N ILE A 303 14.79 0.93 -22.28
CA ILE A 303 13.67 1.03 -23.20
C ILE A 303 14.16 1.68 -24.48
N SER A 304 13.63 1.23 -25.62
CA SER A 304 13.87 1.90 -26.89
C SER A 304 13.24 3.29 -26.84
N GLU A 305 14.06 4.34 -26.88
CA GLU A 305 13.61 5.74 -26.93
C GLU A 305 12.81 6.03 -28.22
N GLU A 306 13.01 5.24 -29.27
CA GLU A 306 12.32 5.36 -30.55
C GLU A 306 10.92 4.73 -30.53
N LYS A 307 10.66 3.81 -29.59
CA LYS A 307 9.38 3.13 -29.50
C LYS A 307 8.35 4.04 -28.84
N LYS A 308 7.31 4.41 -29.60
CA LYS A 308 6.12 5.07 -29.07
C LYS A 308 5.20 4.03 -28.45
N TYR A 309 4.92 4.17 -27.15
CA TYR A 309 4.00 3.30 -26.43
C TYR A 309 2.60 3.91 -26.38
N GLY A 310 2.49 5.15 -25.92
CA GLY A 310 1.22 5.84 -25.73
C GLY A 310 1.43 7.28 -25.26
N ASN A 311 0.39 7.95 -24.79
CA ASN A 311 0.45 9.37 -24.41
C ASN A 311 0.19 9.62 -22.92
N THR A 312 0.02 8.56 -22.11
CA THR A 312 -0.32 8.71 -20.70
C THR A 312 0.89 9.20 -19.90
N ILE A 313 0.70 10.32 -19.19
CA ILE A 313 1.71 10.87 -18.29
C ILE A 313 1.52 10.22 -16.93
N ILE A 314 2.59 9.64 -16.39
CA ILE A 314 2.55 8.87 -15.14
C ILE A 314 3.57 9.43 -14.16
N GLN A 315 3.14 9.53 -12.90
CA GLN A 315 4.01 9.70 -11.76
C GLN A 315 3.61 8.71 -10.66
N MET A 316 4.56 7.92 -10.17
CA MET A 316 4.29 6.94 -9.13
C MET A 316 4.76 7.44 -7.78
N ALA A 317 3.99 7.16 -6.74
CA ALA A 317 4.41 7.41 -5.37
C ALA A 317 4.50 6.09 -4.61
N GLN A 318 5.53 5.99 -3.78
CA GLN A 318 5.74 4.89 -2.85
C GLN A 318 5.73 5.42 -1.43
N SER A 319 5.20 4.64 -0.50
CA SER A 319 5.34 4.91 0.92
C SER A 319 5.59 3.62 1.69
N GLY A 320 6.05 3.78 2.92
CA GLY A 320 6.41 2.70 3.81
C GLY A 320 6.97 3.21 5.13
N PRO A 321 7.18 2.30 6.10
CA PRO A 321 7.83 2.62 7.37
C PRO A 321 9.30 3.03 7.20
N ASP A 322 9.85 2.89 5.99
CA ASP A 322 11.15 3.34 5.57
C ASP A 322 11.11 4.69 4.84
N SER A 323 9.97 5.40 4.82
CA SER A 323 9.83 6.73 4.23
C SER A 323 9.94 7.83 5.30
N LYS A 324 10.60 8.97 4.99
CA LYS A 324 10.74 10.11 5.91
C LYS A 324 9.38 10.78 6.13
N THR A 325 8.57 10.78 5.08
CA THR A 325 7.24 11.38 5.01
C THR A 325 6.23 10.36 4.48
N PRO A 326 4.94 10.50 4.83
CA PRO A 326 3.86 9.69 4.26
C PRO A 326 3.52 10.19 2.85
N THR A 327 4.42 10.04 1.88
CA THR A 327 4.28 10.66 0.55
C THR A 327 2.98 10.33 -0.16
N ILE A 328 2.48 9.09 -0.05
CA ILE A 328 1.19 8.70 -0.62
C ILE A 328 0.04 9.55 -0.05
N LEU A 329 0.00 9.76 1.28
CA LEU A 329 -0.98 10.64 1.91
C LEU A 329 -0.84 12.08 1.39
N HIS A 330 0.39 12.60 1.30
CA HIS A 330 0.62 13.96 0.80
C HIS A 330 0.13 14.15 -0.65
N VAL A 331 0.32 13.14 -1.51
CA VAL A 331 -0.22 13.11 -2.87
C VAL A 331 -1.75 13.14 -2.84
N PHE A 332 -2.40 12.29 -2.04
CA PHE A 332 -3.86 12.31 -1.88
C PHE A 332 -4.38 13.69 -1.43
N LEU A 333 -3.80 14.27 -0.38
CA LEU A 333 -4.19 15.59 0.14
C LEU A 333 -4.00 16.70 -0.90
N SER A 334 -2.86 16.68 -1.62
CA SER A 334 -2.58 17.67 -2.65
C SER A 334 -3.53 17.57 -3.83
N LEU A 335 -3.95 16.36 -4.22
CA LEU A 335 -4.87 16.19 -5.33
C LEU A 335 -6.31 16.49 -4.92
N ILE A 336 -6.76 16.05 -3.75
CA ILE A 336 -8.08 16.39 -3.19
C ILE A 336 -8.24 17.91 -3.09
N SER A 337 -7.21 18.61 -2.63
CA SER A 337 -7.24 20.09 -2.54
C SER A 337 -7.17 20.80 -3.90
N SER A 338 -6.83 20.10 -4.98
CA SER A 338 -6.82 20.65 -6.35
C SER A 338 -8.13 20.41 -7.11
N ALA A 339 -9.01 19.56 -6.58
CA ALA A 339 -10.26 19.17 -7.21
C ALA A 339 -11.22 20.36 -7.34
N LYS A 340 -11.92 20.44 -8.48
CA LYS A 340 -12.85 21.54 -8.80
C LYS A 340 -14.28 21.07 -8.98
N GLU A 341 -14.49 19.85 -9.44
CA GLU A 341 -15.79 19.33 -9.88
C GLU A 341 -16.17 18.07 -9.12
N SER A 342 -15.29 17.07 -9.08
CA SER A 342 -15.63 15.75 -8.52
C SER A 342 -14.44 14.98 -7.99
N ILE A 343 -14.68 14.19 -6.93
CA ILE A 343 -13.75 13.21 -6.37
C ILE A 343 -14.50 11.89 -6.21
N TYR A 344 -14.07 10.86 -6.94
CA TYR A 344 -14.63 9.51 -6.87
C TYR A 344 -13.60 8.55 -6.28
N ILE A 345 -13.97 7.82 -5.24
CA ILE A 345 -13.06 6.99 -4.45
C ILE A 345 -13.62 5.58 -4.34
N THR A 346 -12.79 4.57 -4.58
CA THR A 346 -13.10 3.18 -4.22
C THR A 346 -12.02 2.66 -3.29
N THR A 347 -12.42 2.09 -2.14
CA THR A 347 -11.47 1.49 -1.19
C THR A 347 -12.15 0.36 -0.39
N PRO A 348 -11.48 -0.78 -0.12
CA PRO A 348 -12.05 -1.80 0.76
C PRO A 348 -12.16 -1.34 2.21
N TYR A 349 -11.20 -0.53 2.65
CA TYR A 349 -11.10 -0.07 4.02
C TYR A 349 -11.00 1.45 4.01
N PHE A 350 -11.91 2.09 4.73
CA PHE A 350 -11.96 3.53 4.84
C PHE A 350 -11.81 3.91 6.31
N ILE A 351 -10.55 4.02 6.76
CA ILE A 351 -10.17 4.40 8.13
C ILE A 351 -9.21 5.58 8.00
N PRO A 352 -9.68 6.74 7.50
CA PRO A 352 -8.80 7.86 7.19
C PRO A 352 -8.16 8.42 8.46
N ASN A 353 -6.96 8.98 8.32
CA ASN A 353 -6.44 9.89 9.33
C ASN A 353 -7.22 11.22 9.32
N GLN A 354 -6.96 12.06 10.31
CA GLN A 354 -7.70 13.31 10.48
C GLN A 354 -7.49 14.26 9.30
N GLU A 355 -6.29 14.26 8.73
CA GLU A 355 -5.89 15.09 7.60
C GLU A 355 -6.71 14.75 6.35
N LEU A 356 -6.79 13.46 5.99
CA LEU A 356 -7.56 12.99 4.83
C LEU A 356 -9.06 13.23 5.03
N LEU A 357 -9.58 12.91 6.22
CA LEU A 357 -10.98 13.14 6.56
C LEU A 357 -11.36 14.61 6.40
N THR A 358 -10.52 15.50 6.95
CA THR A 358 -10.73 16.95 6.89
C THR A 358 -10.65 17.46 5.46
N ALA A 359 -9.71 16.97 4.64
CA ALA A 359 -9.58 17.36 3.24
C ALA A 359 -10.84 17.00 2.42
N LEU A 360 -11.41 15.80 2.62
CA LEU A 360 -12.66 15.39 1.96
C LEU A 360 -13.85 16.24 2.40
N ILE A 361 -13.96 16.56 3.69
CA ILE A 361 -15.00 17.46 4.21
C ILE A 361 -14.88 18.86 3.61
N ILE A 362 -13.66 19.41 3.52
CA ILE A 362 -13.42 20.73 2.93
C ILE A 362 -13.81 20.74 1.45
N ALA A 363 -13.44 19.70 0.69
CA ALA A 363 -13.80 19.58 -0.71
C ALA A 363 -15.32 19.56 -0.89
N ALA A 364 -16.03 18.72 -0.12
CA ALA A 364 -17.49 18.65 -0.17
C ALA A 364 -18.16 19.99 0.18
N HIS A 365 -17.71 20.67 1.25
CA HIS A 365 -18.22 22.00 1.62
C HIS A 365 -17.92 23.08 0.58
N SER A 366 -16.87 22.91 -0.22
CA SER A 366 -16.51 23.81 -1.31
C SER A 366 -17.32 23.55 -2.58
N GLY A 367 -18.27 22.61 -2.55
CA GLY A 367 -19.17 22.29 -3.66
C GLY A 367 -18.64 21.21 -4.61
N VAL A 368 -17.50 20.59 -4.31
CA VAL A 368 -16.97 19.46 -5.08
C VAL A 368 -17.82 18.22 -4.79
N GLN A 369 -18.24 17.49 -5.83
CA GLN A 369 -18.98 16.25 -5.65
C GLN A 369 -18.05 15.14 -5.17
N VAL A 370 -18.20 14.71 -3.91
CA VAL A 370 -17.41 13.61 -3.36
C VAL A 370 -18.27 12.35 -3.24
N LYS A 371 -17.86 11.27 -3.94
CA LYS A 371 -18.51 9.96 -3.86
C LYS A 371 -17.50 8.89 -3.46
N ILE A 372 -17.89 8.03 -2.52
CA ILE A 372 -17.03 6.96 -1.99
C ILE A 372 -17.77 5.63 -2.10
N VAL A 373 -17.15 4.65 -2.76
CA VAL A 373 -17.60 3.25 -2.78
C VAL A 373 -16.74 2.45 -1.82
N VAL A 374 -17.42 1.72 -0.93
CA VAL A 374 -16.87 0.82 0.10
C VAL A 374 -17.61 -0.50 0.05
N PRO A 375 -17.05 -1.62 0.54
CA PRO A 375 -17.80 -2.87 0.62
C PRO A 375 -18.96 -2.77 1.62
N GLU A 376 -20.09 -3.43 1.33
CA GLU A 376 -21.12 -3.67 2.36
C GLU A 376 -20.56 -4.57 3.47
N LYS A 377 -19.79 -5.59 3.08
CA LYS A 377 -19.09 -6.52 3.95
C LYS A 377 -17.70 -6.77 3.39
N SER A 378 -16.66 -6.47 4.16
CA SER A 378 -15.30 -6.86 3.81
C SER A 378 -14.98 -8.27 4.34
N ASP A 379 -13.72 -8.66 4.16
CA ASP A 379 -13.12 -9.83 4.81
C ASP A 379 -12.90 -9.65 6.33
N SER A 380 -13.08 -8.43 6.87
CA SER A 380 -12.93 -8.13 8.30
C SER A 380 -14.07 -7.26 8.85
N LYS A 381 -15.00 -7.90 9.57
CA LYS A 381 -16.10 -7.21 10.27
C LYS A 381 -15.62 -6.12 11.25
N PHE A 382 -14.44 -6.30 11.84
CA PHE A 382 -13.90 -5.33 12.79
C PHE A 382 -13.43 -4.05 12.08
N VAL A 383 -12.77 -4.21 10.93
CA VAL A 383 -12.35 -3.11 10.05
C VAL A 383 -13.58 -2.39 9.49
N ASP A 384 -14.63 -3.12 9.11
CA ASP A 384 -15.91 -2.53 8.68
C ASP A 384 -16.49 -1.60 9.76
N ARG A 385 -16.53 -2.06 11.02
CA ARG A 385 -17.04 -1.24 12.14
C ARG A 385 -16.19 -0.01 12.41
N ALA A 386 -14.87 -0.14 12.29
CA ALA A 386 -13.97 1.00 12.44
C ALA A 386 -14.22 2.04 11.34
N GLY A 387 -14.32 1.63 10.09
CA GLY A 387 -14.57 2.56 8.97
C GLY A 387 -15.94 3.24 9.04
N GLN A 388 -16.98 2.48 9.39
CA GLN A 388 -18.34 2.98 9.58
C GLN A 388 -18.43 4.12 10.62
N SER A 389 -17.52 4.15 11.59
CA SER A 389 -17.46 5.20 12.61
C SER A 389 -17.15 6.60 12.06
N TYR A 390 -16.64 6.71 10.82
CA TYR A 390 -16.29 7.97 10.16
C TYR A 390 -17.40 8.48 9.23
N TYR A 391 -18.37 7.64 8.86
CA TYR A 391 -19.34 7.97 7.82
C TYR A 391 -20.25 9.13 8.20
N ASN A 392 -20.62 9.27 9.48
CA ASN A 392 -21.52 10.33 9.92
C ASN A 392 -20.94 11.74 9.65
N GLU A 393 -19.63 11.92 9.84
CA GLU A 393 -18.95 13.20 9.60
C GLU A 393 -18.99 13.56 8.10
N LEU A 394 -18.75 12.58 7.23
CA LEU A 394 -18.77 12.73 5.77
C LEU A 394 -20.18 12.94 5.20
N LEU A 395 -21.14 12.11 5.60
CA LEU A 395 -22.55 12.24 5.20
C LEU A 395 -23.11 13.59 5.64
N THR A 396 -22.65 14.12 6.78
CA THR A 396 -23.04 15.44 7.25
C THR A 396 -22.50 16.56 6.36
N ALA A 397 -21.27 16.42 5.87
CA ALA A 397 -20.63 17.35 4.95
C ALA A 397 -21.16 17.29 3.51
N GLY A 398 -22.02 16.31 3.19
CA GLY A 398 -22.61 16.13 1.85
C GLY A 398 -21.88 15.12 0.96
N VAL A 399 -20.92 14.38 1.51
CA VAL A 399 -20.26 13.26 0.81
C VAL A 399 -21.27 12.13 0.63
N GLU A 400 -21.30 11.53 -0.57
CA GLU A 400 -22.14 10.38 -0.86
C GLU A 400 -21.35 9.09 -0.67
N ILE A 401 -21.86 8.18 0.16
CA ILE A 401 -21.22 6.88 0.44
C ILE A 401 -22.10 5.77 -0.12
N TYR A 402 -21.48 4.86 -0.86
CA TYR A 402 -22.11 3.72 -1.52
C TYR A 402 -21.50 2.42 -1.01
N GLN A 403 -22.34 1.49 -0.59
CA GLN A 403 -21.93 0.15 -0.15
C GLN A 403 -22.12 -0.85 -1.28
N TYR A 404 -21.04 -1.40 -1.79
CA TYR A 404 -21.05 -2.41 -2.86
C TYR A 404 -21.61 -3.73 -2.34
N THR A 405 -22.59 -4.29 -3.05
CA THR A 405 -23.41 -5.41 -2.56
C THR A 405 -23.20 -6.72 -3.32
N LYS A 406 -22.65 -6.67 -4.54
CA LYS A 406 -22.45 -7.86 -5.38
C LYS A 406 -21.37 -8.82 -4.85
N GLY A 407 -20.47 -8.34 -3.99
CA GLY A 407 -19.43 -9.13 -3.35
C GLY A 407 -18.43 -8.27 -2.60
N ILE A 408 -17.16 -8.66 -2.59
CA ILE A 408 -16.07 -7.89 -1.95
C ILE A 408 -15.45 -6.96 -2.98
N ILE A 409 -15.58 -5.65 -2.78
CA ILE A 409 -14.82 -4.64 -3.51
C ILE A 409 -13.51 -4.37 -2.79
N HIS A 410 -12.40 -4.55 -3.51
CA HIS A 410 -11.04 -4.45 -2.99
C HIS A 410 -10.15 -3.53 -3.84
N SER A 411 -10.71 -2.84 -4.83
CA SER A 411 -10.01 -1.78 -5.57
C SER A 411 -9.57 -0.64 -4.65
N LYS A 412 -8.43 -0.03 -4.95
CA LYS A 412 -7.93 1.20 -4.31
C LYS A 412 -7.71 2.28 -5.36
N THR A 413 -8.75 3.05 -5.61
CA THR A 413 -8.76 4.01 -6.71
C THR A 413 -9.31 5.36 -6.29
N MET A 414 -8.85 6.39 -7.00
CA MET A 414 -9.39 7.74 -6.89
C MET A 414 -9.38 8.40 -8.26
N VAL A 415 -10.49 9.04 -8.65
CA VAL A 415 -10.58 9.85 -9.87
C VAL A 415 -10.97 11.27 -9.49
N ILE A 416 -10.27 12.24 -10.05
CA ILE A 416 -10.46 13.67 -9.75
C ILE A 416 -10.77 14.40 -11.05
N ASP A 417 -11.90 15.09 -11.06
CA ASP A 417 -12.41 15.93 -12.15
C ASP A 417 -12.41 15.24 -13.54
N GLN A 418 -12.45 13.90 -13.59
CA GLN A 418 -12.28 13.08 -14.80
C GLN A 418 -10.97 13.40 -15.58
N LYS A 419 -9.94 13.90 -14.88
CA LYS A 419 -8.67 14.34 -15.46
C LYS A 419 -7.45 13.61 -14.91
N VAL A 420 -7.53 13.20 -13.65
CA VAL A 420 -6.46 12.48 -12.96
C VAL A 420 -7.03 11.26 -12.27
N SER A 421 -6.34 10.14 -12.44
CA SER A 421 -6.71 8.88 -11.82
C SER A 421 -5.55 8.29 -11.04
N LEU A 422 -5.86 7.74 -9.88
CA LEU A 422 -4.94 6.99 -9.04
C LEU A 422 -5.42 5.55 -8.95
N LEU A 423 -4.48 4.62 -9.08
CA LEU A 423 -4.69 3.21 -8.80
C LEU A 423 -3.42 2.64 -8.17
N GLY A 424 -3.57 1.82 -7.13
CA GLY A 424 -2.43 1.18 -6.51
C GLY A 424 -2.80 0.14 -5.49
N THR A 425 -1.92 -0.01 -4.50
CA THR A 425 -2.05 -1.01 -3.44
C THR A 425 -2.52 -0.39 -2.11
N ALA A 426 -2.32 0.92 -1.94
CA ALA A 426 -2.63 1.67 -0.72
C ALA A 426 -4.14 1.84 -0.51
N ASN A 427 -4.67 1.32 0.60
CA ASN A 427 -6.03 1.66 1.03
C ASN A 427 -6.06 3.09 1.61
N LEU A 428 -7.27 3.62 1.82
CA LEU A 428 -7.45 4.86 2.58
C LEU A 428 -7.56 4.57 4.09
N ASP A 429 -6.52 3.95 4.65
CA ASP A 429 -6.37 3.66 6.06
C ASP A 429 -5.01 4.12 6.62
N ILE A 430 -4.97 4.34 7.94
CA ILE A 430 -3.75 4.78 8.64
C ILE A 430 -2.60 3.79 8.42
N ARG A 431 -2.91 2.49 8.41
CA ARG A 431 -1.92 1.43 8.19
C ARG A 431 -1.23 1.50 6.84
N SER A 432 -1.95 1.79 5.75
CA SER A 432 -1.39 1.93 4.40
C SER A 432 -0.47 3.15 4.30
N PHE A 433 -0.79 4.22 5.03
CA PHE A 433 0.05 5.42 5.05
C PHE A 433 1.30 5.24 5.93
N ASP A 434 1.19 4.56 7.07
CA ASP A 434 2.24 4.56 8.10
C ASP A 434 3.04 3.26 8.25
N LEU A 435 2.43 2.10 7.97
CA LEU A 435 2.98 0.80 8.35
C LEU A 435 3.24 -0.14 7.16
N ASN A 436 2.38 -0.13 6.15
CA ASN A 436 2.58 -0.99 4.98
C ASN A 436 3.52 -0.34 3.96
N PHE A 437 4.29 -1.18 3.27
CA PHE A 437 4.94 -0.76 2.04
C PHE A 437 3.90 -0.80 0.93
N GLU A 438 3.64 0.35 0.33
CA GLU A 438 2.61 0.54 -0.68
C GLU A 438 3.16 1.32 -1.88
N ASN A 439 2.46 1.25 -3.01
CA ASN A 439 2.67 2.11 -4.17
C ASN A 439 1.34 2.52 -4.81
N ILE A 440 1.33 3.72 -5.40
CA ILE A 440 0.23 4.24 -6.21
C ILE A 440 0.78 4.75 -7.54
N VAL A 441 -0.04 4.63 -8.58
CA VAL A 441 0.22 5.16 -9.91
C VAL A 441 -0.74 6.30 -10.15
N THR A 442 -0.22 7.52 -10.28
CA THR A 442 -0.99 8.70 -10.68
C THR A 442 -0.88 8.87 -12.19
N MET A 443 -2.03 8.87 -12.86
CA MET A 443 -2.16 8.97 -14.31
C MET A 443 -2.84 10.31 -14.64
N TYR A 444 -2.11 11.17 -15.34
CA TYR A 444 -2.60 12.45 -15.84
C TYR A 444 -3.05 12.24 -17.29
N ASP A 445 -4.27 11.74 -17.47
CA ASP A 445 -4.84 11.39 -18.77
C ASP A 445 -6.36 11.37 -18.67
N GLU A 446 -7.04 12.19 -19.47
CA GLU A 446 -8.49 12.34 -19.47
C GLU A 446 -9.19 11.07 -19.98
N ASN A 447 -8.61 10.35 -20.95
CA ASN A 447 -9.24 9.14 -21.49
C ASN A 447 -9.21 8.00 -20.46
N VAL A 448 -8.05 7.80 -19.83
CA VAL A 448 -7.91 6.83 -18.73
C VAL A 448 -8.82 7.21 -17.56
N SER A 449 -8.94 8.51 -17.27
CA SER A 449 -9.80 8.98 -16.19
C SER A 449 -11.29 8.84 -16.50
N GLN A 450 -11.69 8.98 -17.76
CA GLN A 450 -13.05 8.66 -18.19
C GLN A 450 -13.33 7.17 -18.02
N GLU A 451 -12.43 6.28 -18.47
CA GLU A 451 -12.58 4.83 -18.31
C GLU A 451 -12.74 4.44 -16.83
N MET A 452 -11.89 4.99 -15.95
CA MET A 452 -11.99 4.78 -14.49
C MET A 452 -13.29 5.33 -13.90
N THR A 453 -13.81 6.43 -14.44
CA THR A 453 -15.10 7.01 -14.03
C THR A 453 -16.28 6.14 -14.44
N ASP A 454 -16.24 5.60 -15.65
CA ASP A 454 -17.25 4.67 -16.15
C ASP A 454 -17.25 3.39 -15.31
N ILE A 455 -16.08 2.87 -14.97
CA ILE A 455 -15.90 1.76 -14.04
C ILE A 455 -16.52 2.08 -12.67
N PHE A 456 -16.21 3.24 -12.10
CA PHE A 456 -16.76 3.68 -10.82
C PHE A 456 -18.30 3.76 -10.85
N HIS A 457 -18.87 4.24 -11.95
CA HIS A 457 -20.33 4.27 -12.12
C HIS A 457 -20.96 2.88 -12.25
N LYS A 458 -20.27 1.91 -12.87
CA LYS A 458 -20.70 0.50 -12.84
C LYS A 458 -20.71 -0.03 -11.40
N ASP A 459 -19.68 0.27 -10.61
CA ASP A 459 -19.62 -0.17 -9.21
C ASP A 459 -20.75 0.46 -8.37
N ILE A 460 -21.13 1.72 -8.64
CA ILE A 460 -22.30 2.37 -8.02
C ILE A 460 -23.60 1.64 -8.36
N HIS A 461 -23.75 1.12 -9.59
CA HIS A 461 -24.96 0.39 -9.99
C HIS A 461 -25.18 -0.87 -9.14
N ASP A 462 -24.09 -1.56 -8.78
CA ASP A 462 -24.09 -2.73 -7.90
C ASP A 462 -24.01 -2.35 -6.40
N SER A 463 -24.27 -1.08 -6.06
CA SER A 463 -24.15 -0.53 -4.70
C SER A 463 -25.45 0.07 -4.16
N HIS A 464 -25.58 0.05 -2.83
CA HIS A 464 -26.61 0.77 -2.10
C HIS A 464 -26.05 2.10 -1.56
N LYS A 465 -26.71 3.22 -1.88
CA LYS A 465 -26.36 4.52 -1.31
C LYS A 465 -26.81 4.61 0.14
N ILE A 466 -25.89 4.95 1.06
CA ILE A 466 -26.24 5.15 2.46
C ILE A 466 -27.11 6.42 2.60
N ASP A 467 -28.30 6.26 3.16
CA ASP A 467 -29.15 7.39 3.54
C ASP A 467 -28.69 7.98 4.89
N LYS A 468 -28.52 9.30 4.93
CA LYS A 468 -28.05 10.02 6.12
C LYS A 468 -29.00 9.89 7.30
N LYS A 469 -30.33 9.91 7.07
CA LYS A 469 -31.32 9.81 8.14
C LYS A 469 -31.32 8.41 8.72
N ASP A 470 -31.29 7.39 7.87
CA ASP A 470 -31.23 5.99 8.31
C ASP A 470 -29.93 5.69 9.06
N TRP A 471 -28.80 6.24 8.58
CA TRP A 471 -27.51 6.11 9.27
C TRP A 471 -27.51 6.77 10.67
N GLY A 472 -28.19 7.91 10.81
CA GLY A 472 -28.36 8.59 12.09
C GLY A 472 -29.25 7.84 13.10
N ASN A 473 -30.12 6.95 12.63
CA ASN A 473 -31.09 6.20 13.45
C ASN A 473 -30.58 4.80 13.89
N GLN A 474 -29.28 4.54 13.79
CA GLN A 474 -28.68 3.28 14.22
C GLN A 474 -28.83 3.03 15.72
N SER A 475 -28.90 1.76 16.12
CA SER A 475 -29.02 1.39 17.53
C SER A 475 -27.78 1.84 18.33
N HIS A 476 -27.97 2.23 19.59
CA HIS A 476 -26.88 2.68 20.45
C HIS A 476 -25.78 1.62 20.62
N TRP A 477 -26.13 0.34 20.62
CA TRP A 477 -25.17 -0.77 20.65
C TRP A 477 -24.30 -0.83 19.40
N HIS A 478 -24.90 -0.55 18.25
CA HIS A 478 -24.18 -0.50 16.99
C HIS A 478 -23.16 0.65 16.98
N ILE A 479 -23.60 1.84 17.35
CA ILE A 479 -22.75 3.04 17.46
C ILE A 479 -21.62 2.80 18.48
N PHE A 480 -21.93 2.18 19.62
CA PHE A 480 -20.92 1.83 20.62
C PHE A 480 -19.84 0.90 20.04
N SER A 481 -20.25 -0.14 19.29
CA SER A 481 -19.29 -1.06 18.65
C SER A 481 -18.38 -0.36 17.63
N GLN A 482 -18.91 0.58 16.85
CA GLN A 482 -18.14 1.40 15.90
C GLN A 482 -17.12 2.28 16.64
N LYS A 483 -17.51 2.92 17.75
CA LYS A 483 -16.61 3.75 18.57
C LYS A 483 -15.49 2.93 19.19
N ILE A 484 -15.77 1.73 19.68
CA ILE A 484 -14.75 0.82 20.20
C ILE A 484 -13.78 0.41 19.09
N ALA A 485 -14.30 0.05 17.90
CA ALA A 485 -13.45 -0.29 16.76
C ALA A 485 -12.55 0.88 16.34
N ARG A 486 -13.07 2.13 16.35
CA ARG A 486 -12.31 3.35 16.04
C ARG A 486 -11.08 3.54 16.94
N LEU A 487 -11.09 3.08 18.20
CA LEU A 487 -9.93 3.17 19.09
C LEU A 487 -8.72 2.39 18.57
N PHE A 488 -8.94 1.38 17.73
CA PHE A 488 -7.90 0.56 17.14
C PHE A 488 -7.47 1.04 15.75
N SER A 489 -8.02 2.15 15.23
CA SER A 489 -7.74 2.66 13.88
C SER A 489 -6.25 2.86 13.58
N ALA A 490 -5.43 3.18 14.60
CA ALA A 490 -4.00 3.41 14.42
C ALA A 490 -3.21 2.13 14.03
N VAL A 491 -3.78 0.93 14.23
CA VAL A 491 -3.15 -0.35 13.91
C VAL A 491 -3.89 -1.12 12.80
N LEU A 492 -5.08 -0.65 12.41
CA LEU A 492 -5.94 -1.25 11.40
C LEU A 492 -5.60 -0.79 9.99
#